data_AF-A0A958G979-F1
#
_entry.id   AF-A0A958G979-F1
#
_cell.length_a   1.000
_cell.length_b   1.000
_cell.length_c   1.000
_cell.angle_alpha   90.00
_cell.angle_beta   90.00
_cell.angle_gamma   90.00
#
_symmetry.space_group_name_H-M   'P 1'
#
loop_
_entity.id
_entity.type
_entity.pdbx_description
1 polymer ?
#
loop_
_entity_poly.entity_id
_entity_poly.type
_entity_poly.pdbx_seq_one_letter_code
_entity_poly.pdbx_strand_id
1 'polypeptide(L)'
;IICEFREATVKAGRFELRRRRQAREWMLSLIGDYLENLFYQHPDIIAQMPEIEQAVMSGKLPPTTAARQLLQIFEEALKSDR
;
A
#
# COMPACT_ATOMS: atom_id res chain seq x y z
N ILE A 1 -17.17 12.79 43.41
CA ILE A 1 -15.89 13.42 43.00
C ILE A 1 -14.81 12.39 42.62
N ILE A 2 -14.67 11.23 43.31
CA ILE A 2 -13.65 10.22 42.92
C ILE A 2 -14.03 9.39 41.67
N CYS A 3 -15.32 9.16 41.41
CA CYS A 3 -15.77 8.36 40.26
C CYS A 3 -15.47 9.04 38.91
N GLU A 4 -15.65 10.36 38.79
CA GLU A 4 -15.38 11.11 37.55
C GLU A 4 -13.88 11.11 37.18
N PHE A 5 -12.99 11.24 38.17
CA PHE A 5 -11.55 11.20 37.92
C PHE A 5 -11.09 9.83 37.42
N ARG A 6 -11.66 8.75 37.99
CA ARG A 6 -11.37 7.37 37.55
C ARG A 6 -11.88 7.11 36.13
N GLU A 7 -13.09 7.58 35.81
CA GLU A 7 -13.65 7.45 34.46
C GLU A 7 -12.86 8.26 33.42
N ALA A 8 -12.44 9.47 33.75
CA ALA A 8 -11.60 10.30 32.89
C ALA A 8 -10.25 9.63 32.61
N THR A 9 -9.62 9.04 33.63
CA THR A 9 -8.33 8.36 33.51
C THR A 9 -8.42 7.09 32.64
N VAL A 10 -9.49 6.30 32.81
CA VAL A 10 -9.72 5.10 31.98
C VAL A 10 -10.08 5.47 30.54
N LYS A 11 -10.88 6.52 30.33
CA LYS A 11 -11.18 7.07 28.99
C LYS A 11 -9.91 7.60 28.31
N ALA A 12 -9.06 8.30 29.04
CA ALA A 12 -7.78 8.82 28.54
C ALA A 12 -6.83 7.67 28.14
N GLY A 13 -6.68 6.64 28.98
CA GLY A 13 -5.85 5.47 28.64
C GLY A 13 -6.35 4.70 27.40
N ARG A 14 -7.68 4.56 27.25
CA ARG A 14 -8.30 3.98 26.04
C ARG A 14 -8.11 4.86 24.81
N PHE A 15 -8.18 6.18 24.97
CA PHE A 15 -7.96 7.14 23.89
C PHE A 15 -6.52 7.11 23.38
N GLU A 16 -5.54 7.09 24.28
CA GLU A 16 -4.13 6.95 23.91
C GLU A 16 -3.84 5.61 23.19
N LEU A 17 -4.43 4.51 23.65
CA LEU A 17 -4.29 3.22 22.96
C LEU A 17 -4.90 3.25 21.54
N ARG A 18 -6.07 3.89 21.38
CA ARG A 18 -6.72 4.06 20.08
C ARG A 18 -5.90 4.94 19.15
N ARG A 19 -5.37 6.07 19.65
CA ARG A 19 -4.51 6.98 18.90
C ARG A 19 -3.25 6.29 18.40
N ARG A 20 -2.61 5.45 19.23
CA ARG A 20 -1.44 4.66 18.82
C ARG A 20 -1.77 3.66 17.71
N ARG A 21 -2.94 3.01 17.77
CA ARG A 21 -3.40 2.11 16.69
C ARG A 21 -3.66 2.88 15.40
N GLN A 22 -4.38 4.00 15.48
CA GLN A 22 -4.66 4.86 14.33
C GLN A 22 -3.38 5.42 13.71
N ALA A 23 -2.41 5.85 14.52
CA ALA A 23 -1.12 6.32 14.01
C ALA A 23 -0.36 5.22 13.26
N ARG A 24 -0.41 3.97 13.75
CA ARG A 24 0.17 2.82 13.07
C ARG A 24 -0.54 2.51 11.76
N GLU A 25 -1.87 2.48 11.77
CA GLU A 25 -2.68 2.24 10.57
C GLU A 25 -2.42 3.32 9.52
N TRP A 26 -2.44 4.59 9.92
CA TRP A 26 -2.12 5.73 9.06
C TRP A 26 -0.72 5.59 8.45
N MET A 27 0.29 5.29 9.25
CA MET A 27 1.66 5.10 8.75
C MET A 27 1.74 3.99 7.70
N LEU A 28 1.05 2.87 7.90
CA LEU A 28 1.01 1.78 6.93
C LEU A 28 0.29 2.18 5.63
N SER A 29 -0.79 2.96 5.73
CA SER A 29 -1.46 3.52 4.55
C SER A 29 -0.54 4.43 3.75
N LEU A 30 0.19 5.35 4.41
CA LEU A 30 1.15 6.23 3.71
C LEU A 30 2.25 5.45 2.99
N ILE A 31 2.75 4.37 3.59
CA ILE A 31 3.73 3.50 2.94
C ILE A 31 3.12 2.82 1.71
N GLY A 32 1.89 2.30 1.84
CA GLY A 32 1.16 1.70 0.72
C GLY A 32 0.97 2.69 -0.43
N ASP A 33 0.42 3.87 -0.14
CA ASP A 33 0.18 4.94 -1.12
C ASP A 33 1.47 5.35 -1.82
N TYR A 34 2.58 5.44 -1.08
CA TYR A 34 3.88 5.76 -1.67
C TYR A 34 4.38 4.65 -2.59
N LEU A 35 4.29 3.39 -2.18
CA LEU A 35 4.72 2.25 -3.00
C LEU A 35 3.86 2.08 -4.26
N GLU A 36 2.54 2.26 -4.16
CA GLU A 36 1.64 2.26 -5.31
C GLU A 36 2.01 3.37 -6.29
N ASN A 37 2.19 4.60 -5.80
CA ASN A 37 2.63 5.72 -6.65
C ASN A 37 3.97 5.45 -7.32
N LEU A 38 4.95 4.95 -6.58
CA LEU A 38 6.27 4.62 -7.11
C LEU A 38 6.18 3.57 -8.23
N PHE A 39 5.34 2.56 -8.05
CA PHE A 39 5.10 1.52 -9.04
C PHE A 39 4.45 2.06 -10.32
N TYR A 40 3.33 2.80 -10.18
CA TYR A 40 2.58 3.32 -11.33
C TYR A 40 3.29 4.47 -12.06
N GLN A 41 4.19 5.19 -11.41
CA GLN A 41 4.97 6.27 -12.02
C GLN A 41 6.24 5.77 -12.73
N HIS A 42 6.60 4.50 -12.60
CA HIS A 42 7.81 3.97 -13.19
C HIS A 42 7.68 3.89 -14.74
N PRO A 43 8.64 4.42 -15.52
CA PRO A 43 8.52 4.48 -16.99
C PRO A 43 8.32 3.11 -17.64
N ASP A 44 9.03 2.08 -17.17
CA ASP A 44 8.86 0.72 -17.71
C ASP A 44 7.48 0.12 -17.43
N ILE A 45 6.88 0.45 -16.28
CA ILE A 45 5.53 0.02 -15.94
C ILE A 45 4.51 0.76 -16.80
N ILE A 46 4.66 2.07 -16.96
CA ILE A 46 3.81 2.88 -17.84
C ILE A 46 3.84 2.35 -19.28
N ALA A 47 5.03 1.97 -19.77
CA ALA A 47 5.19 1.44 -21.12
C ALA A 47 4.52 0.06 -21.31
N GLN A 48 4.60 -0.82 -20.32
CA GLN A 48 4.14 -2.22 -20.43
C GLN A 48 2.70 -2.45 -19.97
N MET A 49 2.15 -1.58 -19.13
CA MET A 49 0.79 -1.72 -18.57
C MET A 49 -0.28 -1.92 -19.64
N PRO A 50 -0.36 -1.11 -20.73
CA PRO A 50 -1.46 -1.21 -21.67
C PRO A 50 -1.51 -2.56 -22.41
N GLU A 51 -0.35 -3.11 -22.77
CA GLU A 51 -0.26 -4.39 -23.47
C GLU A 51 -0.67 -5.54 -22.54
N ILE A 52 -0.18 -5.52 -21.31
CA ILE A 52 -0.48 -6.56 -20.32
C ILE A 52 -1.96 -6.52 -19.91
N GLU A 53 -2.54 -5.34 -19.71
CA GLU A 53 -3.98 -5.19 -19.46
C GLU A 53 -4.81 -5.73 -20.61
N GLN A 54 -4.46 -5.41 -21.86
CA GLN A 54 -5.15 -5.93 -23.03
C GLN A 54 -5.05 -7.46 -23.12
N ALA A 55 -3.89 -8.04 -22.80
CA ALA A 55 -3.69 -9.49 -22.77
C ALA A 55 -4.58 -10.17 -21.71
N VAL A 56 -4.77 -9.54 -20.54
CA VAL A 56 -5.68 -10.02 -19.49
C VAL A 56 -7.14 -9.90 -19.92
N MET A 57 -7.55 -8.74 -20.42
CA MET A 57 -8.93 -8.50 -20.85
C MET A 57 -9.35 -9.40 -22.02
N SER A 58 -8.41 -9.76 -22.89
CA SER A 58 -8.66 -10.70 -24.00
C SER A 58 -8.59 -12.18 -23.60
N GLY A 59 -8.32 -12.48 -22.32
CA GLY A 59 -8.22 -13.85 -21.81
C GLY A 59 -6.96 -14.61 -22.25
N LYS A 60 -6.00 -13.91 -22.88
CA LYS A 60 -4.72 -14.50 -23.32
C LYS A 60 -3.74 -14.69 -22.17
N LEU A 61 -3.87 -13.87 -21.12
CA LEU A 61 -2.99 -13.88 -19.96
C LEU A 61 -3.80 -13.94 -18.65
N PRO A 62 -3.51 -14.88 -17.73
CA PRO A 62 -4.14 -14.88 -16.42
C PRO A 62 -3.77 -13.63 -15.61
N PRO A 63 -4.71 -13.02 -14.85
CA PRO A 63 -4.42 -11.84 -14.03
C PRO A 63 -3.27 -12.03 -13.03
N THR A 64 -3.14 -13.24 -12.46
CA THR A 64 -2.07 -13.58 -11.52
C THR A 64 -0.70 -13.58 -12.18
N THR A 65 -0.63 -14.02 -13.44
CA THR A 65 0.61 -14.00 -14.24
C THR A 65 0.96 -12.58 -14.65
N ALA A 66 -0.02 -11.81 -15.11
CA ALA A 66 0.14 -10.39 -15.46
C ALA A 66 0.71 -9.57 -14.29
N ALA A 67 0.13 -9.73 -13.09
CA ALA A 67 0.61 -9.06 -11.89
C ALA A 67 2.07 -9.43 -11.56
N ARG A 68 2.42 -10.72 -11.64
CA ARG A 68 3.81 -11.16 -11.43
C ARG A 68 4.78 -10.58 -12.47
N GLN A 69 4.38 -10.52 -13.72
CA GLN A 69 5.20 -9.97 -14.80
C GLN A 69 5.49 -8.48 -14.58
N LEU A 70 4.47 -7.69 -14.24
CA LEU A 70 4.65 -6.27 -13.94
C LEU A 70 5.53 -6.06 -12.69
N LEU A 71 5.35 -6.87 -11.64
CA LEU A 71 6.21 -6.80 -10.45
C LEU A 71 7.67 -7.14 -10.76
N GLN A 72 7.91 -8.14 -11.62
CA GLN A 72 9.26 -8.51 -12.03
C GLN A 72 9.94 -7.38 -12.82
N ILE A 73 9.22 -6.75 -13.77
CA ILE A 73 9.71 -5.60 -14.52
C ILE A 73 10.11 -4.47 -13.57
N PHE A 74 9.27 -4.17 -12.57
CA PHE A 74 9.57 -3.16 -11.56
C PHE A 74 10.80 -3.50 -10.72
N GLU A 75 10.94 -4.76 -10.27
CA GLU A 75 12.12 -5.21 -9.52
C GLU A 75 13.42 -5.14 -10.32
N GLU A 76 13.38 -5.45 -11.61
CA GLU A 76 14.52 -5.35 -12.52
C GLU A 76 14.93 -3.89 -12.75
N ALA A 77 13.96 -3.01 -12.93
CA ALA A 77 14.21 -1.58 -13.07
C ALA A 77 14.85 -0.97 -11.82
N LEU A 78 14.38 -1.33 -10.62
CA LEU A 78 15.00 -0.90 -9.35
C LEU A 78 16.43 -1.39 -9.16
N LYS A 79 16.79 -2.54 -9.75
CA LYS A 79 18.18 -3.04 -9.74
C LYS A 79 19.06 -2.30 -10.74
N SER A 80 18.49 -1.85 -11.86
CA SER A 80 19.22 -1.11 -12.89
C SER A 80 19.56 0.33 -12.48
N ASP A 81 18.81 0.91 -11.54
CA ASP A 81 19.04 2.27 -11.01
C ASP A 81 20.12 2.32 -9.90
N ARG A 82 20.70 1.17 -9.53
CA ARG A 82 21.78 1.03 -8.53
C ARG A 82 23.15 0.82 -9.18
#